data_AF-A0A9W3K4H2-F1
#
_entry.id   AF-A0A9W3K4H2-F1
#
_cell.length_a   1.000
_cell.length_b   1.000
_cell.length_c   1.000
_cell.angle_alpha   90.00
_cell.angle_beta   90.00
_cell.angle_gamma   90.00
#
_symmetry.space_group_name_H-M   'P 1'
#
loop_
_entity.id
_entity.type
_entity.pdbx_description
1 polymer ?
#
loop_
_entity_poly.entity_id
_entity_poly.type
_entity_poly.pdbx_seq_one_letter_code
_entity_poly.pdbx_strand_id
1 'polypeptide(L)'
;MQYAYRGEDNAHAGKPGRTPADVKAAGGFTPWQAKTVDDARSNLVKLVTTGTLAQQAQSWCMFKNKENGWFFSTGTDAQTAYDNYDFFYRLAIDGLKKVDWSVMKADVKGISLYLNGTSLDDSTLIAVVWSVRPTELLIMTPVPTSSIDVNDGDRWNPLTAW
;
A
#
# COMPACT_ATOMS: atom_id res chain seq x y z
N MET A 1 7.54 -11.91 11.34
CA MET A 1 6.61 -10.83 10.99
C MET A 1 7.18 -10.10 9.79
N GLN A 2 6.40 -9.88 8.73
CA GLN A 2 6.82 -9.14 7.53
C GLN A 2 6.22 -7.74 7.54
N TYR A 3 7.00 -6.74 7.13
CA TYR A 3 6.58 -5.33 7.14
C TYR A 3 6.81 -4.64 5.81
N ALA A 4 5.89 -3.74 5.47
CA ALA A 4 6.10 -2.69 4.48
C ALA A 4 6.25 -1.34 5.19
N TYR A 5 6.95 -0.39 4.59
CA TYR A 5 7.35 0.86 5.24
C TYR A 5 6.78 2.07 4.51
N ARG A 6 6.42 3.12 5.25
CA ARG A 6 5.86 4.34 4.67
C ARG A 6 6.29 5.55 5.48
N GLY A 7 6.84 6.56 4.82
CA GLY A 7 7.02 7.88 5.41
C GLY A 7 5.84 8.81 5.11
N GLU A 8 5.56 9.72 6.04
CA GLU A 8 4.67 10.87 5.83
C GLU A 8 5.37 12.12 6.39
N ASP A 9 5.24 13.23 5.68
CA ASP A 9 5.68 14.53 6.19
C ASP A 9 4.66 15.03 7.23
N ASN A 10 5.09 15.95 8.09
CA ASN A 10 4.20 16.91 8.71
C ASN A 10 3.74 17.91 7.63
N ALA A 11 2.73 18.72 7.88
CA ALA A 11 2.32 19.73 6.90
C ALA A 11 3.41 20.81 6.70
N HIS A 12 4.39 20.53 5.84
CA HIS A 12 5.45 21.45 5.45
C HIS A 12 5.29 21.80 3.96
N ALA A 13 5.36 23.10 3.65
CA ALA A 13 5.28 23.64 2.29
C ALA A 13 4.00 23.30 1.48
N GLY A 14 2.84 23.18 2.14
CA GLY A 14 1.54 23.18 1.46
C GLY A 14 1.06 21.82 0.92
N LYS A 15 1.71 20.71 1.29
CA LYS A 15 1.12 19.37 1.14
C LYS A 15 0.53 18.91 2.47
N PRO A 16 -0.69 18.34 2.49
CA PRO A 16 -1.23 17.73 3.70
C PRO A 16 -0.41 16.46 3.99
N GLY A 17 0.60 16.62 4.83
CA GLY A 17 1.21 15.51 5.55
C GLY A 17 0.20 14.83 6.47
N ARG A 18 0.51 13.62 6.97
CA ARG A 18 -0.35 12.92 7.92
C ARG A 18 0.42 12.56 9.18
N THR A 19 0.07 13.25 10.27
CA THR A 19 0.58 12.92 11.60
C THR A 19 0.05 11.56 12.07
N PRO A 20 0.65 10.94 13.10
CA PRO A 20 0.12 9.71 13.68
C PRO A 20 -1.34 9.85 14.15
N ALA A 21 -1.71 11.03 14.68
CA ALA A 21 -3.07 11.34 15.06
C ALA A 21 -4.03 11.36 13.85
N ASP A 22 -3.61 11.93 12.71
CA ASP A 22 -4.42 11.94 11.48
C ASP A 22 -4.61 10.53 10.92
N VAL A 23 -3.53 9.73 10.87
CA VAL A 23 -3.59 8.34 10.41
C VAL A 23 -4.50 7.51 11.32
N LYS A 24 -4.41 7.70 12.65
CA LYS A 24 -5.28 7.05 13.64
C LYS A 24 -6.74 7.48 13.46
N ALA A 25 -7.02 8.78 13.31
CA ALA A 25 -8.37 9.30 13.08
C ALA A 25 -8.99 8.79 11.77
N ALA A 26 -8.17 8.58 10.73
CA ALA A 26 -8.59 7.98 9.47
C ALA A 26 -8.78 6.45 9.53
N GLY A 27 -8.48 5.80 10.67
CA GLY A 27 -8.55 4.35 10.84
C GLY A 27 -7.39 3.58 10.21
N GLY A 28 -6.32 4.26 9.80
CA GLY A 28 -5.13 3.68 9.16
C GLY A 28 -4.85 4.23 7.76
N PHE A 29 -4.22 3.40 6.92
CA PHE A 29 -3.89 3.75 5.54
C PHE A 29 -4.86 3.10 4.56
N THR A 30 -5.50 3.92 3.75
CA THR A 30 -6.54 3.47 2.81
C THR A 30 -6.34 4.15 1.47
N PRO A 31 -6.38 3.40 0.34
CA PRO A 31 -6.40 4.02 -0.98
C PRO A 31 -7.60 4.97 -1.16
N TRP A 32 -7.51 5.88 -2.13
CA TRP A 32 -8.61 6.81 -2.39
C TRP A 32 -9.85 6.08 -2.92
N GLN A 33 -9.67 5.17 -3.88
CA GLN A 33 -10.75 4.47 -4.58
C GLN A 33 -11.19 3.15 -3.92
N ALA A 34 -10.49 2.67 -2.90
CA ALA A 34 -10.79 1.40 -2.25
C ALA A 34 -10.88 1.59 -0.73
N LYS A 35 -12.11 1.79 -0.21
CA LYS A 35 -12.36 2.00 1.22
C LYS A 35 -12.61 0.70 1.97
N THR A 36 -12.94 -0.35 1.24
CA THR A 36 -13.12 -1.71 1.75
C THR A 36 -12.27 -2.72 0.98
N VAL A 37 -12.16 -3.93 1.51
CA VAL A 37 -11.50 -5.05 0.80
C VAL A 37 -12.27 -5.41 -0.48
N ASP A 38 -13.61 -5.37 -0.45
CA ASP A 38 -14.42 -5.67 -1.63
C ASP A 38 -14.27 -4.63 -2.74
N ASP A 39 -14.12 -3.34 -2.38
CA ASP A 39 -13.77 -2.31 -3.36
C ASP A 39 -12.42 -2.64 -4.01
N ALA A 40 -11.41 -3.02 -3.22
CA ALA A 40 -10.08 -3.35 -3.73
C ALA A 40 -10.12 -4.53 -4.72
N ARG A 41 -10.88 -5.58 -4.39
CA ARG A 41 -11.09 -6.75 -5.27
C ARG A 41 -11.76 -6.35 -6.58
N SER A 42 -12.88 -5.62 -6.49
CA SER A 42 -13.63 -5.13 -7.66
C SER A 42 -12.75 -4.24 -8.54
N ASN A 43 -11.97 -3.34 -7.93
CA ASN A 43 -11.06 -2.45 -8.63
C ASN A 43 -9.92 -3.21 -9.30
N LEU A 44 -9.34 -4.21 -8.65
CA LEU A 44 -8.32 -5.06 -9.28
C LEU A 44 -8.89 -5.79 -10.50
N VAL A 45 -10.06 -6.42 -10.38
CA VAL A 45 -10.76 -7.07 -11.50
C VAL A 45 -10.98 -6.08 -12.65
N LYS A 46 -11.46 -4.88 -12.34
CA LYS A 46 -11.67 -3.82 -13.34
C LYS A 46 -10.37 -3.45 -14.06
N LEU A 47 -9.31 -3.13 -13.32
CA LEU A 47 -8.02 -2.71 -13.89
C LEU A 47 -7.36 -3.79 -14.75
N VAL A 48 -7.49 -5.06 -14.35
CA VAL A 48 -7.01 -6.21 -15.13
C VAL A 48 -7.84 -6.37 -16.39
N THR A 49 -9.17 -6.35 -16.28
CA THR A 49 -10.09 -6.53 -17.42
C THR A 49 -9.93 -5.42 -18.46
N THR A 50 -9.71 -4.17 -18.01
CA THR A 50 -9.47 -3.05 -18.92
C THR A 50 -8.03 -2.96 -19.42
N GLY A 51 -7.12 -3.82 -18.94
CA GLY A 51 -5.71 -3.81 -19.32
C GLY A 51 -4.92 -2.57 -18.85
N THR A 52 -5.39 -1.86 -17.82
CA THR A 52 -4.82 -0.57 -17.36
C THR A 52 -4.01 -0.69 -16.08
N LEU A 53 -3.98 -1.86 -15.43
CA LEU A 53 -3.28 -2.05 -14.15
C LEU A 53 -1.82 -1.58 -14.19
N ALA A 54 -1.06 -1.98 -15.22
CA ALA A 54 0.35 -1.62 -15.32
C ALA A 54 0.55 -0.11 -15.49
N GLN A 55 -0.31 0.55 -16.27
CA GLN A 55 -0.27 1.99 -16.46
C GLN A 55 -0.59 2.74 -15.15
N GLN A 56 -1.57 2.25 -14.38
CA GLN A 56 -1.92 2.85 -13.09
C GLN A 56 -0.80 2.66 -12.07
N ALA A 57 -0.18 1.47 -12.00
CA ALA A 57 0.97 1.22 -11.14
C ALA A 57 2.18 2.09 -11.49
N GLN A 58 2.49 2.22 -12.80
CA GLN A 58 3.53 3.11 -13.29
C GLN A 58 3.26 4.56 -12.90
N SER A 59 2.03 5.05 -13.14
CA SER A 59 1.61 6.41 -12.77
C SER A 59 1.84 6.65 -11.27
N TRP A 60 1.47 5.67 -10.44
CA TRP A 60 1.64 5.74 -8.98
C TRP A 60 3.10 5.80 -8.52
N CYS A 61 3.98 5.09 -9.22
CA CYS A 61 5.41 5.06 -8.93
C CYS A 61 6.15 6.31 -9.42
N MET A 62 5.66 6.96 -10.47
CA MET A 62 6.38 8.02 -11.19
C MET A 62 5.92 9.44 -10.82
N PHE A 63 4.65 9.62 -10.43
CA PHE A 63 4.08 10.96 -10.23
C PHE A 63 3.88 11.30 -8.75
N LYS A 64 3.99 12.61 -8.45
CA LYS A 64 3.82 13.15 -7.09
C LYS A 64 2.35 13.35 -6.70
N ASN A 65 1.46 13.63 -7.66
CA ASN A 65 0.02 13.70 -7.38
C ASN A 65 -0.55 12.27 -7.40
N LYS A 66 -1.04 11.84 -6.24
CA LYS A 66 -1.59 10.51 -5.97
C LYS A 66 -3.03 10.62 -5.45
N GLU A 67 -3.76 11.66 -5.88
CA GLU A 67 -5.20 11.76 -5.64
C GLU A 67 -5.97 10.71 -6.45
N ASN A 68 -7.14 10.30 -5.96
CA ASN A 68 -8.08 9.43 -6.67
C ASN A 68 -7.54 8.08 -7.16
N GLY A 69 -6.45 7.56 -6.61
CA GLY A 69 -5.94 6.27 -7.08
C GLY A 69 -6.30 5.05 -6.26
N TRP A 70 -5.87 3.93 -6.85
CA TRP A 70 -6.23 2.57 -6.52
C TRP A 70 -5.28 1.92 -5.51
N PHE A 71 -4.17 2.60 -5.19
CA PHE A 71 -3.11 2.09 -4.33
C PHE A 71 -2.72 3.15 -3.31
N PHE A 72 -2.01 2.76 -2.26
CA PHE A 72 -1.02 3.63 -1.65
C PHE A 72 0.34 2.95 -1.73
N SER A 73 1.41 3.75 -1.79
CA SER A 73 2.77 3.27 -1.97
C SER A 73 3.45 3.02 -0.63
N THR A 74 4.25 1.95 -0.57
CA THR A 74 5.09 1.57 0.55
C THR A 74 6.43 1.05 0.02
N GLY A 75 7.49 1.16 0.80
CA GLY A 75 8.75 0.46 0.54
C GLY A 75 8.72 -0.96 1.08
N THR A 76 9.34 -1.90 0.38
CA THR A 76 9.56 -3.28 0.86
C THR A 76 10.61 -3.37 1.97
N ASP A 77 11.38 -2.31 2.16
CA ASP A 77 12.39 -2.15 3.20
C ASP A 77 12.39 -0.71 3.70
N ALA A 78 13.01 -0.49 4.86
CA ALA A 78 13.04 0.82 5.48
C ALA A 78 13.78 1.84 4.61
N GLN A 79 14.90 1.45 3.99
CA GLN A 79 15.73 2.34 3.18
C GLN A 79 14.96 2.92 1.99
N THR A 80 14.15 2.11 1.32
CA THR A 80 13.32 2.52 0.18
C THR A 80 12.19 3.47 0.61
N ALA A 81 11.71 3.35 1.85
CA ALA A 81 10.65 4.21 2.38
C ALA A 81 11.17 5.51 3.03
N TYR A 82 12.48 5.67 3.18
CA TYR A 82 13.11 6.82 3.83
C TYR A 82 13.65 7.84 2.82
N ASP A 83 12.96 8.98 2.74
CA ASP A 83 13.49 10.28 2.34
C ASP A 83 13.03 11.29 3.42
N ASN A 84 13.86 11.56 4.45
CA ASN A 84 13.69 12.66 5.44
C ASN A 84 12.27 12.97 5.99
N TYR A 85 11.36 11.99 6.02
CA TYR A 85 9.98 12.17 6.47
C TYR A 85 9.89 12.38 7.99
N ASP A 86 8.99 13.25 8.42
CA ASP A 86 8.78 13.56 9.85
C ASP A 86 8.20 12.37 10.63
N PHE A 87 7.38 11.54 9.97
CA PHE A 87 6.78 10.35 10.57
C PHE A 87 7.08 9.13 9.74
N PHE A 88 7.49 8.06 10.40
CA PHE A 88 7.85 6.81 9.75
C PHE A 88 7.05 5.62 10.29
N TYR A 89 6.34 4.94 9.41
CA TYR A 89 5.43 3.87 9.72
C TYR A 89 5.93 2.54 9.16
N ARG A 90 5.60 1.44 9.85
CA ARG A 90 5.64 0.10 9.29
C ARG A 90 4.26 -0.54 9.40
N LEU A 91 3.88 -1.26 8.36
CA LEU A 91 2.59 -1.91 8.19
C LEU A 91 2.82 -3.41 8.19
N ALA A 92 2.10 -4.14 9.04
CA ALA A 92 2.15 -5.60 9.04
C ALA A 92 1.58 -6.15 7.74
N ILE A 93 2.36 -6.97 7.03
CA ILE A 93 2.00 -7.60 5.75
C ILE A 93 2.16 -9.13 5.83
N ASP A 94 1.96 -9.70 7.01
CA ASP A 94 2.12 -11.14 7.23
C ASP A 94 1.25 -11.97 6.30
N GLY A 95 1.84 -13.04 5.77
CA GLY A 95 1.17 -13.95 4.84
C GLY A 95 1.07 -13.44 3.41
N LEU A 96 1.40 -12.17 3.14
CA LEU A 96 1.42 -11.61 1.79
C LEU A 96 2.50 -12.33 0.95
N LYS A 97 2.08 -13.00 -0.13
CA LYS A 97 2.96 -13.79 -0.99
C LYS A 97 2.67 -13.49 -2.45
N LYS A 98 3.71 -13.59 -3.28
CA LYS A 98 3.55 -13.48 -4.73
C LYS A 98 2.69 -14.65 -5.22
N VAL A 99 1.70 -14.33 -6.03
CA VAL A 99 0.82 -15.32 -6.67
C VAL A 99 0.88 -15.19 -8.18
N ASP A 100 0.53 -16.28 -8.86
CA ASP A 100 0.43 -16.30 -10.31
C ASP A 100 -0.88 -15.64 -10.79
N TRP A 101 -0.85 -14.92 -11.91
CA TRP A 101 -2.02 -14.23 -12.45
C TRP A 101 -3.14 -15.16 -12.92
N SER A 102 -2.86 -16.47 -13.07
CA SER A 102 -3.86 -17.50 -13.36
C SER A 102 -4.99 -17.57 -12.32
N VAL A 103 -4.76 -17.12 -11.07
CA VAL A 103 -5.84 -17.00 -10.06
C VAL A 103 -6.97 -16.05 -10.50
N MET A 104 -6.68 -15.14 -11.45
CA MET A 104 -7.65 -14.25 -12.09
C MET A 104 -7.91 -14.60 -13.56
N LYS A 105 -7.38 -15.73 -14.05
CA LYS A 105 -7.42 -16.11 -15.48
C LYS A 105 -6.88 -15.01 -16.41
N ALA A 106 -5.85 -14.29 -15.96
CA ALA A 106 -5.25 -13.18 -16.69
C ALA A 106 -3.72 -13.37 -16.84
N ASP A 107 -3.10 -12.55 -17.68
CA ASP A 107 -1.64 -12.39 -17.76
C ASP A 107 -1.31 -10.89 -17.81
N VAL A 108 -0.86 -10.33 -16.67
CA VAL A 108 -0.53 -8.91 -16.57
C VAL A 108 0.99 -8.74 -16.62
N LYS A 109 1.49 -8.37 -17.80
CA LYS A 109 2.91 -8.14 -18.03
C LYS A 109 3.46 -7.01 -17.16
N GLY A 110 4.66 -7.24 -16.62
CA GLY A 110 5.40 -6.23 -15.86
C GLY A 110 4.85 -5.92 -14.48
N ILE A 111 3.81 -6.64 -14.02
CA ILE A 111 3.25 -6.51 -12.67
C ILE A 111 3.28 -7.87 -11.97
N SER A 112 3.74 -7.89 -10.72
CA SER A 112 3.58 -9.06 -9.84
C SER A 112 2.41 -8.82 -8.88
N LEU A 113 1.51 -9.80 -8.77
CA LEU A 113 0.41 -9.80 -7.80
C LEU A 113 0.84 -10.43 -6.49
N TYR A 114 0.41 -9.85 -5.38
CA TYR A 114 0.63 -10.35 -4.04
C TYR A 114 -0.69 -10.42 -3.27
N LEU A 115 -0.93 -11.56 -2.63
CA LEU A 115 -2.14 -11.87 -1.87
C LEU A 115 -1.75 -12.53 -0.54
N ASN A 116 -2.53 -12.29 0.52
CA ASN A 116 -2.37 -12.99 1.78
C ASN A 116 -3.33 -14.19 1.96
N GLY A 117 -4.28 -14.37 1.06
CA GLY A 117 -5.12 -15.56 0.93
C GLY A 117 -4.61 -16.51 -0.17
N THR A 118 -5.41 -17.52 -0.50
CA THR A 118 -5.12 -18.47 -1.60
C THR A 118 -5.74 -18.05 -2.93
N SER A 119 -6.67 -17.11 -2.89
CA SER A 119 -7.40 -16.55 -4.01
C SER A 119 -7.69 -15.07 -3.78
N LEU A 120 -8.31 -14.39 -4.75
CA LEU A 120 -8.72 -13.00 -4.54
C LEU A 120 -9.85 -12.87 -3.49
N ASP A 121 -10.75 -13.85 -3.43
CA ASP A 121 -11.97 -13.82 -2.63
C ASP A 121 -11.75 -14.02 -1.13
N ASP A 122 -10.67 -14.71 -0.73
CA ASP A 122 -10.28 -14.93 0.66
C ASP A 122 -9.13 -14.02 1.13
N SER A 123 -8.56 -13.21 0.23
CA SER A 123 -7.50 -12.27 0.57
C SER A 123 -8.03 -11.00 1.22
N THR A 124 -7.44 -10.63 2.36
CA THR A 124 -7.74 -9.38 3.09
C THR A 124 -6.70 -8.30 2.84
N LEU A 125 -5.54 -8.67 2.29
CA LEU A 125 -4.48 -7.77 1.87
C LEU A 125 -4.13 -8.08 0.41
N ILE A 126 -4.28 -7.06 -0.45
CA ILE A 126 -3.99 -7.15 -1.88
C ILE A 126 -2.94 -6.10 -2.20
N ALA A 127 -1.88 -6.51 -2.86
CA ALA A 127 -0.85 -5.59 -3.31
C ALA A 127 -0.29 -5.99 -4.66
N VAL A 128 0.35 -5.04 -5.34
CA VAL A 128 1.08 -5.29 -6.58
C VAL A 128 2.45 -4.65 -6.52
N VAL A 129 3.38 -5.20 -7.30
CA VAL A 129 4.70 -4.61 -7.52
C VAL A 129 4.90 -4.41 -9.01
N TRP A 130 5.28 -3.20 -9.40
CA TRP A 130 5.69 -2.92 -10.77
C TRP A 130 7.14 -3.33 -10.97
N SER A 131 7.38 -4.16 -11.99
CA SER A 131 8.70 -4.77 -12.26
C SER A 131 9.85 -3.78 -12.40
N VAL A 132 9.58 -2.53 -12.81
CA VAL A 132 10.58 -1.47 -12.96
C VAL A 132 10.93 -0.82 -11.60
N ARG A 133 10.04 -0.90 -10.60
CA ARG A 133 10.26 -0.44 -9.22
C ARG A 133 9.99 -1.58 -8.24
N PRO A 134 10.86 -2.61 -8.20
CA PRO A 134 10.60 -3.84 -7.45
C PRO A 134 10.56 -3.66 -5.92
N THR A 135 11.08 -2.54 -5.41
CA THR A 135 11.09 -2.21 -3.98
C THR A 135 9.89 -1.37 -3.55
N GLU A 136 9.01 -0.98 -4.48
CA GLU A 136 7.80 -0.20 -4.19
C GLU A 136 6.57 -1.14 -4.21
N LEU A 137 6.05 -1.43 -3.02
CA LEU A 137 4.86 -2.24 -2.83
C LEU A 137 3.61 -1.33 -2.86
N LEU A 138 2.74 -1.57 -3.83
CA LEU A 138 1.51 -0.81 -4.03
C LEU A 138 0.33 -1.56 -3.40
N ILE A 139 -0.10 -1.13 -2.23
CA ILE A 139 -1.18 -1.78 -1.47
C ILE A 139 -2.54 -1.26 -1.94
N MET A 140 -3.46 -2.17 -2.28
CA MET A 140 -4.79 -1.88 -2.84
C MET A 140 -5.92 -1.94 -1.80
N THR A 141 -5.71 -2.58 -0.66
CA THR A 141 -6.70 -2.71 0.41
C THR A 141 -6.44 -1.71 1.54
N PRO A 142 -7.46 -1.35 2.33
CA PRO A 142 -7.25 -0.65 3.59
C PRO A 142 -6.33 -1.45 4.53
N VAL A 143 -5.47 -0.75 5.26
CA VAL A 143 -4.66 -1.31 6.36
C VAL A 143 -5.06 -0.60 7.66
N PRO A 144 -5.62 -1.33 8.64
CA PRO A 144 -6.16 -0.72 9.85
C PRO A 144 -5.06 -0.26 10.81
N THR A 145 -5.39 0.69 11.69
CA THR A 145 -4.50 1.18 12.76
C THR A 145 -3.86 0.06 13.59
N SER A 146 -4.58 -1.04 13.84
CA SER A 146 -4.09 -2.19 14.60
C SER A 146 -2.93 -2.94 13.94
N SER A 147 -2.70 -2.72 12.65
CA SER A 147 -1.64 -3.34 11.85
C SER A 147 -0.48 -2.38 11.58
N ILE A 148 -0.46 -1.21 12.22
CA ILE A 148 0.49 -0.14 11.95
C ILE A 148 1.27 0.18 13.22
N ASP A 149 2.59 0.22 13.10
CA ASP A 149 3.47 0.83 14.10
C ASP A 149 4.07 2.12 13.52
N VAL A 150 4.41 3.05 14.41
CA VAL A 150 5.14 4.28 14.09
C VAL A 150 6.45 4.33 14.88
N ASN A 151 7.50 4.84 14.24
CA ASN A 151 8.81 5.02 14.83
C ASN A 151 8.87 6.35 15.59
N ASP A 152 9.27 6.33 16.87
CA ASP A 152 9.47 7.53 17.70
C ASP A 152 10.90 8.09 17.67
N GLY A 153 11.79 7.48 16.89
CA GLY A 153 13.23 7.76 16.83
C GLY A 153 14.07 6.64 17.45
N ASP A 154 13.54 5.94 18.46
CA ASP A 154 14.26 4.91 19.21
C ASP A 154 13.64 3.52 19.02
N ARG A 155 12.32 3.46 18.83
CA ARG A 155 11.55 2.20 18.80
C ARG A 155 10.30 2.31 17.94
N TRP A 156 9.80 1.13 17.58
CA TRP A 156 8.50 0.97 16.94
C TRP A 156 7.42 0.81 18.01
N ASN A 157 6.42 1.67 17.95
CA ASN A 157 5.28 1.64 18.86
C ASN A 157 3.98 1.42 18.07
N PRO A 158 3.03 0.62 18.59
CA PRO A 158 1.71 0.49 17.97
C PRO A 158 1.03 1.85 17.80
N LEU A 159 0.52 2.13 16.61
CA LEU A 159 -0.18 3.39 16.32
C LEU A 159 -1.41 3.59 17.23
N THR A 160 -2.00 2.50 17.72
CA THR A 160 -3.10 2.55 18.69
C THR A 160 -2.72 3.24 20.00
N ALA A 161 -1.43 3.22 20.37
CA ALA A 161 -0.91 3.81 21.60
C ALA A 161 -0.53 5.31 21.48
N TRP A 162 -0.63 5.89 20.28
CA TRP A 162 -0.35 7.31 19.99
C TRP A 162 -1.58 8.20 20.10
#